data_AF-A0A7N0TC35-F1
#
_entry.id   AF-A0A7N0TC35-F1
#
_cell.length_a   1.000
_cell.length_b   1.000
_cell.length_c   1.000
_cell.angle_alpha   90.00
_cell.angle_beta   90.00
_cell.angle_gamma   90.00
#
_symmetry.space_group_name_H-M   'P 1'
#
loop_
_entity.id
_entity.type
_entity.pdbx_description
1 polymer ?
#
loop_
_entity_poly.entity_id
_entity_poly.type
_entity_poly.pdbx_seq_one_letter_code
_entity_poly.pdbx_strand_id
1 'polypeptide(L)'
;MRNIMLESKLELYGAYGKVMNCGGGGTCGTCIVEVVDGKDLLNERTNTELKYFKKKPDTWRLACQTIVGNKENAGKVVIQRLPQWKK
;
A
#
# COMPACT_ATOMS: atom_id res chain seq x y z
N MET A 1 2.92 -1.86 6.52
CA MET A 1 3.14 -0.56 5.87
C MET A 1 2.16 0.51 6.37
N ARG A 2 0.84 0.28 6.41
CA ARG A 2 -0.15 1.25 6.92
C ARG A 2 0.25 1.90 8.26
N ASN A 3 0.55 1.08 9.27
CA ASN A 3 0.84 1.60 10.61
C ASN A 3 2.10 2.49 10.61
N ILE A 4 3.17 2.05 9.92
CA ILE A 4 4.39 2.85 9.71
C ILE A 4 4.06 4.24 9.15
N MET A 5 3.19 4.31 8.12
CA MET A 5 2.79 5.59 7.51
C MET A 5 1.97 6.46 8.47
N LEU A 6 1.05 5.86 9.24
CA LEU A 6 0.23 6.59 10.22
C LEU A 6 1.04 7.09 11.41
N GLU A 7 1.96 6.28 11.93
CA GLU A 7 2.91 6.64 13.00
C GLU A 7 3.83 7.78 12.55
N SER A 8 4.22 7.77 11.28
CA SER A 8 4.98 8.85 10.64
C SER A 8 4.12 10.09 10.32
N LYS A 9 2.86 10.13 10.77
CA LYS A 9 1.90 11.22 10.53
C LYS A 9 1.66 11.53 9.05
N LEU A 10 1.87 10.55 8.16
CA LEU A 10 1.57 10.70 6.74
C LEU A 10 0.08 10.52 6.49
N GLU A 11 -0.46 11.40 5.65
CA GLU A 11 -1.83 11.30 5.17
C GLU A 11 -1.95 10.19 4.11
N LEU A 12 -2.22 8.98 4.60
CA LEU A 12 -2.39 7.79 3.76
C LEU A 12 -3.69 7.82 2.95
N TYR A 13 -4.78 8.28 3.57
CA TYR A 13 -6.12 8.19 2.99
C TYR A 13 -6.48 9.46 2.22
N GLY A 14 -6.99 9.30 1.01
CA GLY A 14 -7.68 10.37 0.29
C GLY A 14 -8.98 10.76 1.00
N ALA A 15 -9.62 11.85 0.55
CA ALA A 15 -10.78 12.46 1.24
C ALA A 15 -11.85 11.45 1.69
N TYR A 16 -12.33 10.59 0.79
CA TYR A 16 -13.34 9.56 1.12
C TYR A 16 -12.78 8.45 2.04
N GLY A 17 -11.51 8.09 1.87
CA GLY A 17 -10.85 7.07 2.67
C GLY A 17 -10.71 7.44 4.14
N LYS A 18 -10.66 8.73 4.47
CA LYS A 18 -10.54 9.19 5.87
C LYS A 18 -11.71 8.73 6.74
N VAL A 19 -12.92 8.71 6.19
CA VAL A 19 -14.14 8.34 6.91
C VAL A 19 -14.47 6.86 6.73
N MET A 20 -14.24 6.31 5.54
CA MET A 20 -14.74 4.98 5.16
C MET A 20 -13.68 3.87 5.20
N ASN A 21 -12.51 4.12 5.78
CA ASN A 21 -11.48 3.08 5.84
C ASN A 21 -11.84 1.96 6.83
N CYS A 22 -11.51 0.72 6.47
CA CYS A 22 -11.72 -0.47 7.29
C CYS A 22 -10.71 -0.67 8.43
N GLY A 23 -9.95 0.37 8.82
CA GLY A 23 -8.93 0.27 9.87
C GLY A 23 -7.73 -0.66 9.56
N GLY A 24 -7.69 -1.28 8.38
CA GLY A 24 -6.64 -2.24 8.00
C GLY A 24 -7.15 -3.63 7.62
N GLY A 25 -8.44 -3.91 7.75
CA GLY A 25 -9.05 -5.23 7.47
C GLY A 25 -9.02 -5.70 6.01
N GLY A 26 -8.53 -4.88 5.07
CA GLY A 26 -8.37 -5.30 3.67
C GLY A 26 -9.65 -5.27 2.82
N THR A 27 -10.74 -4.69 3.31
CA THR A 27 -12.06 -4.77 2.64
C THR A 27 -12.55 -3.48 1.99
N CYS A 28 -11.89 -2.35 2.24
CA CYS A 28 -12.35 -1.04 1.73
C CYS A 28 -11.61 -0.56 0.47
N GLY A 29 -10.41 -1.06 0.21
CA GLY A 29 -9.57 -0.62 -0.92
C GLY A 29 -9.10 0.85 -0.85
N THR A 30 -9.20 1.55 0.28
CA THR A 30 -8.94 3.01 0.36
C THR A 30 -7.49 3.40 0.70
N CYS A 31 -6.64 2.45 1.09
CA CYS A 31 -5.24 2.68 1.44
C CYS A 31 -4.27 2.39 0.28
N ILE A 32 -4.64 2.85 -0.92
CA ILE A 32 -3.89 2.57 -2.15
C ILE A 32 -2.59 3.38 -2.16
N VAL A 33 -1.49 2.69 -2.46
CA VAL A 33 -0.16 3.27 -2.66
C VAL A 33 0.49 2.67 -3.90
N GLU A 34 1.47 3.36 -4.47
CA GLU A 34 2.36 2.83 -5.49
C GLU A 34 3.75 2.60 -4.91
N VAL A 35 4.27 1.40 -5.11
CA VAL A 35 5.66 1.05 -4.82
C VAL A 35 6.51 1.53 -5.99
N VAL A 36 7.27 2.60 -5.76
CA VAL A 36 8.15 3.20 -6.76
C VAL A 36 9.49 2.46 -6.80
N ASP A 37 9.97 1.99 -5.63
CA ASP A 37 11.23 1.26 -5.49
C ASP A 37 11.19 0.33 -4.25
N GLY A 38 12.01 -0.73 -4.26
CA GLY A 38 12.15 -1.69 -3.15
C GLY A 38 11.02 -2.72 -3.04
N LYS A 39 10.48 -3.19 -4.18
CA LYS A 39 9.39 -4.19 -4.23
C LYS A 39 9.81 -5.56 -3.67
N ASP A 40 11.07 -5.91 -3.84
CA ASP A 40 11.73 -7.13 -3.35
C ASP A 40 11.79 -7.21 -1.82
N LEU A 41 11.70 -6.07 -1.14
CA LEU A 41 11.64 -5.98 0.33
C LEU A 41 10.22 -6.15 0.88
N LEU A 42 9.23 -6.40 0.03
CA LEU A 42 7.83 -6.51 0.42
C LEU A 42 7.33 -7.94 0.27
N ASN A 43 6.30 -8.29 1.03
CA ASN A 43 5.57 -9.52 0.77
C ASN A 43 4.93 -9.50 -0.63
N GLU A 44 4.71 -10.71 -1.16
CA GLU A 44 3.90 -10.91 -2.36
C GLU A 44 2.50 -10.33 -2.21
N ARG A 45 1.87 -10.01 -3.35
CA ARG A 45 0.51 -9.47 -3.36
C ARG A 45 -0.47 -10.48 -2.79
N THR A 46 -1.31 -10.03 -1.87
CA THR A 46 -2.36 -10.90 -1.30
C THR A 46 -3.49 -11.11 -2.31
N ASN A 47 -4.30 -12.15 -2.11
CA ASN A 47 -5.50 -12.40 -2.94
C ASN A 47 -6.46 -11.20 -2.99
N THR A 48 -6.55 -10.45 -1.89
CA THR A 48 -7.31 -9.21 -1.81
C THR A 48 -6.73 -8.16 -2.77
N GLU A 49 -5.42 -7.95 -2.75
CA GLU A 49 -4.74 -7.01 -3.67
C GLU A 49 -4.87 -7.45 -5.13
N LEU A 50 -4.82 -8.76 -5.41
CA LEU A 50 -5.05 -9.31 -6.75
C LEU A 50 -6.46 -8.98 -7.27
N LYS A 51 -7.48 -9.06 -6.41
CA LYS A 51 -8.86 -8.70 -6.75
C LYS A 51 -9.01 -7.20 -7.02
N TYR A 52 -8.51 -6.34 -6.14
CA TYR A 52 -8.64 -4.88 -6.29
C TYR A 52 -7.90 -4.32 -7.50
N PHE A 53 -6.72 -4.86 -7.81
CA PHE A 53 -5.82 -4.31 -8.82
C PHE A 53 -5.67 -5.21 -10.05
N LYS A 54 -6.70 -6.01 -10.39
CA LYS A 54 -6.69 -6.95 -11.54
C LYS A 54 -6.30 -6.32 -12.89
N LYS A 55 -6.58 -5.03 -13.08
CA LYS A 55 -6.28 -4.26 -14.31
C LYS A 55 -5.47 -3.00 -14.01
N LYS A 56 -4.65 -3.03 -12.96
CA LYS A 56 -3.82 -1.91 -12.52
C LYS A 56 -2.35 -2.32 -12.54
N PRO A 57 -1.41 -1.35 -12.56
CA PRO A 57 0.01 -1.65 -12.51
C PRO A 57 0.36 -2.53 -11.30
N ASP A 58 1.32 -3.44 -11.47
CA ASP A 58 1.78 -4.33 -10.39
C ASP A 58 2.52 -3.62 -9.26
N THR A 59 2.81 -2.33 -9.45
CA THR A 59 3.36 -1.44 -8.41
C THR A 59 2.28 -1.01 -7.42
N TRP A 60 1.00 -1.12 -7.76
CA TRP A 60 -0.09 -0.71 -6.87
C TRP A 60 -0.32 -1.73 -5.77
N ARG A 61 -0.38 -1.23 -4.53
CA ARG A 61 -0.54 -2.02 -3.32
C ARG A 61 -1.59 -1.41 -2.39
N LEU A 62 -2.16 -2.25 -1.53
CA LEU A 62 -2.89 -1.79 -0.36
C LEU A 62 -1.90 -1.71 0.80
N ALA A 63 -1.68 -0.50 1.33
CA ALA A 63 -0.73 -0.30 2.42
C ALA A 63 -1.06 -1.15 3.67
N CYS A 64 -2.33 -1.50 3.89
CA CYS A 64 -2.70 -2.38 5.01
C CYS A 64 -2.39 -3.87 4.77
N GLN A 65 -2.21 -4.29 3.52
CA GLN A 65 -1.86 -5.68 3.16
C GLN A 65 -0.36 -5.83 2.83
N THR A 66 0.37 -4.72 2.84
CA THR A 66 1.81 -4.69 2.55
C THR A 66 2.62 -4.71 3.83
N ILE A 67 3.47 -5.72 3.96
CA ILE A 67 4.45 -5.92 5.03
C ILE A 67 5.82 -5.53 4.45
N VAL A 68 6.60 -4.79 5.23
CA VAL A 68 7.94 -4.34 4.84
C VAL A 68 8.95 -5.16 5.61
N GLY A 69 9.84 -5.85 4.89
CA GLY A 69 10.90 -6.69 5.41
C GLY A 69 10.41 -8.01 6.02
N ASN A 70 11.35 -8.94 6.20
CA ASN A 70 11.16 -10.22 6.87
C ASN A 70 12.17 -10.43 8.02
N LYS A 71 12.87 -9.37 8.45
CA LYS A 71 13.99 -9.34 9.41
C LYS A 71 15.31 -9.99 8.94
N GLU A 72 15.34 -10.57 7.75
CA GLU A 72 16.55 -11.21 7.19
C GLU A 72 17.31 -10.26 6.25
N ASN A 73 16.66 -9.18 5.80
CA ASN A 73 17.24 -8.18 4.92
C ASN A 73 16.88 -6.75 5.36
N ALA A 74 17.65 -5.80 4.85
CA ALA A 74 17.44 -4.37 5.04
C ALA A 74 17.62 -3.65 3.71
N GLY A 75 16.94 -2.53 3.55
CA GLY A 75 17.03 -1.71 2.35
C GLY A 75 16.07 -0.52 2.40
N LYS A 76 15.92 0.14 1.26
CA LYS A 76 15.08 1.32 1.12
C LYS A 76 13.86 0.98 0.28
N VAL A 77 12.68 1.42 0.73
CA VAL A 77 11.44 1.35 -0.03
C VAL A 77 10.98 2.77 -0.32
N VAL A 78 10.62 3.06 -1.57
CA VAL A 78 10.06 4.36 -1.98
C VAL A 78 8.60 4.17 -2.33
N ILE A 79 7.73 4.89 -1.61
CA ILE A 79 6.28 4.78 -1.73
C ILE A 79 5.68 6.12 -2.18
N GLN A 80 4.85 6.07 -3.22
CA GLN A 80 3.99 7.18 -3.62
C GLN A 80 2.59 6.97 -3.04
N ARG A 81 2.10 7.96 -2.28
CA ARG A 81 0.71 8.02 -1.83
C ARG A 81 -0.20 8.39 -3.00
N LEU A 82 -1.46 7.93 -2.96
CA LEU A 82 -2.51 8.29 -3.92
C LEU A 82 -2.02 8.18 -5.37
N PRO A 83 -1.76 6.94 -5.84
CA PRO A 83 -1.12 6.73 -7.13
C PRO A 83 -1.89 7.42 -8.24
N GLN A 84 -1.13 8.10 -9.08
CA GLN A 84 -1.66 8.83 -10.21
C GLN A 84 -1.79 7.87 -11.39
N TRP A 85 -2.87 7.99 -12.17
CA TRP A 85 -2.89 7.34 -13.48
C TRP A 85 -1.81 8.00 -14.34
N LYS A 86 -0.81 7.23 -14.71
CA LYS A 86 0.15 7.63 -15.73
C LYS A 86 -0.60 7.57 -17.06
N LYS A 87 -0.66 8.71 -17.76
CA LYS A 87 -1.22 8.82 -19.11
C LYS A 87 -0.40 7.99 -20.09
#